data_AF-A0A9E5YL58-F1
#
_entry.id   AF-A0A9E5YL58-F1
#
_cell.length_a   1.000
_cell.length_b   1.000
_cell.length_c   1.000
_cell.angle_alpha   90.00
_cell.angle_beta   90.00
_cell.angle_gamma   90.00
#
_symmetry.space_group_name_H-M   'P 1'
#
loop_
_entity.id
_entity.type
_entity.pdbx_description
1 polymer ?
#
loop_
_entity_poly.entity_id
_entity_poly.type
_entity_poly.pdbx_seq_one_letter_code
_entity_poly.pdbx_strand_id
1 'polypeptide(L)' 'MVSNNFKDQCSDLTKEFNIKIPCRLAERVEAYATENNSEITLVVIEALDTFLREQKSK' A
#
# COMPACT_ATOMS: atom_id res chain seq x y z
N MET A 1 -9.99 16.27 -20.17
CA MET A 1 -9.67 15.21 -19.20
C MET A 1 -8.28 15.49 -18.68
N VAL A 2 -8.16 16.05 -17.47
CA VAL A 2 -6.85 16.36 -16.88
C VAL A 2 -6.31 15.07 -16.29
N SER A 3 -5.35 14.46 -16.98
CA SER A 3 -4.49 13.45 -16.39
C SER A 3 -3.67 14.14 -15.31
N ASN A 4 -4.12 14.03 -14.06
CA ASN A 4 -3.37 14.45 -12.87
C ASN A 4 -2.11 13.58 -12.79
N ASN A 5 -1.06 14.05 -13.46
CA ASN A 5 0.23 13.40 -13.45
C ASN A 5 0.76 13.46 -12.01
N PHE A 6 1.09 12.30 -11.42
CA PHE A 6 1.56 12.14 -10.03
C PHE A 6 2.75 13.03 -9.65
N LYS A 7 3.42 13.64 -10.64
CA LYS A 7 4.65 14.43 -10.49
C LYS A 7 4.49 15.74 -9.71
N ASP A 8 3.30 16.34 -9.66
CA ASP A 8 3.13 17.70 -9.10
C ASP A 8 2.66 17.73 -7.63
N GLN A 9 2.65 16.58 -6.97
CA GLN A 9 1.96 16.40 -5.69
C GLN A 9 2.86 16.01 -4.51
N CYS A 10 4.18 15.83 -4.71
CA CYS A 10 5.12 15.40 -3.66
C CYS A 10 5.56 16.51 -2.68
N SER A 11 4.84 17.63 -2.60
CA SER A 11 5.04 18.65 -1.55
C SER A 11 4.56 18.16 -0.17
N ASP A 12 3.62 17.21 -0.16
CA ASP A 12 3.29 16.39 1.00
C ASP A 12 4.08 15.07 0.90
N LEU A 13 4.84 14.73 1.95
CA LEU A 13 5.63 13.49 2.02
C LEU A 13 4.75 12.24 2.05
N THR A 14 3.44 12.41 2.30
CA THR A 14 2.47 11.34 2.36
C THR A 14 1.30 11.58 1.41
N LYS A 15 0.69 10.50 0.91
CA LYS A 15 -0.50 10.57 0.07
C LYS A 15 -1.54 9.58 0.56
N GLU A 16 -2.76 10.06 0.67
CA GLU A 16 -3.91 9.21 0.97
C GLU A 16 -4.25 8.35 -0.25
N PHE A 17 -4.36 7.04 -0.03
CA PHE A 17 -4.65 6.06 -1.08
C PHE A 17 -5.78 5.14 -0.61
N ASN A 18 -6.99 5.41 -1.11
CA ASN A 18 -8.18 4.63 -0.77
C ASN A 18 -8.45 3.56 -1.83
N ILE A 19 -8.39 2.29 -1.43
CA ILE A 19 -8.69 1.15 -2.30
C ILE A 19 -9.72 0.23 -1.67
N LYS A 20 -10.54 -0.39 -2.50
CA LYS A 20 -11.41 -1.50 -2.10
C LYS A 20 -10.71 -2.81 -2.45
N ILE A 21 -10.49 -3.65 -1.46
CA ILE A 21 -9.92 -4.99 -1.63
C ILE A 21 -10.96 -6.07 -1.29
N PRO A 22 -10.82 -7.30 -1.79
CA PRO A 22 -11.68 -8.41 -1.39
C PRO A 22 -11.70 -8.60 0.12
N CYS A 23 -12.86 -8.87 0.71
CA CYS A 23 -13.03 -9.00 2.16
C CYS A 23 -12.08 -10.05 2.77
N ARG A 24 -11.96 -11.22 2.14
CA ARG A 24 -11.01 -12.26 2.57
C ARG A 24 -9.54 -11.82 2.53
N LEU A 25 -9.18 -10.87 1.67
CA LEU A 25 -7.83 -10.33 1.66
C LEU A 25 -7.64 -9.37 2.83
N ALA A 26 -8.62 -8.52 3.12
CA ALA A 26 -8.59 -7.65 4.30
C ALA A 26 -8.47 -8.46 5.60
N GLU A 27 -9.26 -9.53 5.75
CA GLU A 27 -9.18 -10.46 6.90
C GLU A 27 -7.77 -11.04 7.07
N ARG A 28 -7.14 -11.46 5.96
CA ARG A 28 -5.78 -12.02 6.00
C ARG A 28 -4.74 -10.98 6.40
N VAL A 29 -4.86 -9.75 5.92
CA VAL A 29 -3.94 -8.66 6.28
C VAL A 29 -4.10 -8.31 7.77
N GLU A 30 -5.34 -8.24 8.26
CA GLU A 30 -5.64 -7.96 9.67
C GLU A 30 -5.12 -9.05 10.61
N ALA A 31 -5.33 -10.33 10.27
CA ALA A 31 -4.82 -11.45 11.04
C ALA A 31 -3.29 -11.43 11.11
N TYR A 32 -2.61 -11.24 9.97
CA TYR A 32 -1.16 -11.15 9.92
C TYR A 32 -0.63 -9.97 10.76
N ALA A 33 -1.25 -8.79 10.64
CA ALA A 33 -0.86 -7.62 11.41
C ALA A 33 -0.97 -7.91 12.92
N THR A 34 -2.08 -8.51 13.35
CA THR A 34 -2.33 -8.86 14.75
C THR A 34 -1.31 -9.87 15.28
N GLU A 35 -1.05 -10.95 14.54
CA GLU A 35 -0.09 -11.99 14.92
C GLU A 35 1.33 -11.44 15.08
N ASN A 36 1.68 -10.39 14.33
CA ASN A 36 3.01 -9.80 14.30
C ASN A 36 3.13 -8.49 15.12
N ASN A 37 2.12 -8.12 15.93
CA ASN A 37 2.07 -6.85 16.66
C ASN A 37 2.34 -5.63 15.76
N SER A 38 1.75 -5.63 14.57
CA SER A 38 1.90 -4.59 13.54
C SER A 38 0.54 -3.96 13.20
N GLU A 39 0.56 -2.95 12.34
CA GLU A 39 -0.64 -2.28 11.84
C GLU A 39 -0.93 -2.69 10.39
N ILE A 40 -2.22 -2.79 10.04
CA ILE A 40 -2.68 -3.10 8.67
C ILE A 40 -2.01 -2.17 7.65
N THR A 41 -1.91 -0.88 7.97
CA THR A 41 -1.29 0.13 7.11
C THR A 41 0.17 -0.20 6.80
N LEU A 42 0.95 -0.63 7.80
CA LEU A 42 2.35 -1.00 7.62
C LEU A 42 2.49 -2.24 6.74
N VAL A 43 1.67 -3.27 6.99
CA VAL A 43 1.65 -4.49 6.17
C VAL A 43 1.36 -4.17 4.70
N VAL A 44 0.39 -3.29 4.45
CA VAL A 44 0.03 -2.88 3.08
C VAL A 44 1.17 -2.08 2.42
N ILE A 45 1.79 -1.15 3.14
CA ILE A 45 2.93 -0.37 2.64
C ILE A 45 4.10 -1.28 2.29
N GLU A 46 4.47 -2.20 3.19
CA GLU A 46 5.57 -3.15 3.00
C GLU A 46 5.31 -4.10 1.83
N ALA A 47 4.08 -4.61 1.69
CA ALA A 47 3.71 -5.46 0.58
C ALA A 47 3.83 -4.72 -0.76
N LEU A 48 3.39 -3.46 -0.83
CA LEU A 48 3.51 -2.63 -2.03
C LEU A 48 4.98 -2.31 -2.35
N ASP A 49 5.78 -1.90 -1.35
CA ASP A 49 7.21 -1.60 -1.55
C ASP A 49 7.98 -2.85 -2.01
N THR A 50 7.73 -4.00 -1.39
CA THR A 50 8.34 -5.29 -1.76
C THR A 50 8.00 -5.65 -3.21
N PHE A 51 6.72 -5.64 -3.57
CA PHE A 51 6.29 -5.92 -4.95
C PHE A 51 6.97 -5.00 -5.96
N LEU A 52 7.04 -3.69 -5.70
CA LEU A 52 7.64 -2.73 -6.61
C LEU A 52 9.16 -2.88 -6.72
N ARG A 53 9.85 -3.25 -5.64
CA ARG A 53 11.29 -3.53 -5.67
C ARG A 53 11.60 -4.77 -6.48
N GLU A 54 10.85 -5.85 -6.31
CA GLU A 54 11.02 -7.08 -7.08
C GLU A 54 10.83 -6.85 -8.58
N GLN A 55 9.87 -5.99 -8.97
CA GLN A 55 9.61 -5.69 -10.38
C GLN A 55 10.69 -4.81 -11.02
N LYS A 56 11.47 -4.05 -10.23
CA LYS A 56 12.65 -3.32 -10.74
C LYS A 56 13.87 -4.22 -10.94
N SER A 57 13.88 -5.39 -10.31
CA SER A 57 14.97 -6.36 -10.41
C SER A 57 14.74 -7.43 -11.49
N LYS A 58 13.63 -7.37 -12.22
CA LYS A 58 13.35 -8.12 -13.45
C LYS A 58 13.67 -7.29 -14.68
#